data_AF-A0A7C8HY62-F1
#
_entry.id   AF-A0A7C8HY62-F1
#
_cell.length_a   1.000
_cell.length_b   1.000
_cell.length_c   1.000
_cell.angle_alpha   90.00
_cell.angle_beta   90.00
_cell.angle_gamma   90.00
#
_symmetry.space_group_name_H-M   'P 1'
#
loop_
_entity.id
_entity.type
_entity.pdbx_description
1 polymer ?
#
loop_
_entity_poly.entity_id
_entity_poly.type
_entity_poly.pdbx_seq_one_letter_code
_entity_poly.pdbx_strand_id
1 'polypeptide(L)'
;MLARYRSVSAHIVPIACRRPSCAPRAFRAAIGRPCYAAAARAFHAATAEFTNLGPEGTFVTKEVSIRVGDPGEAYVVIPTEVGYALQAGSCLTTRSSALPNRPDRFPLSYFHDTQHFALDTSSSCPRLVVPQPLPRQSAANTSPATLYLYGVMHTIALNGTPDAEFAELASTIRPEIGEALDKLKDM
;
A
#
# COMPACT_ATOMS: atom_id res chain seq x y z
N MET A 1 -28.13 41.65 39.22
CA MET A 1 -29.47 41.64 39.87
C MET A 1 -29.99 40.21 39.83
N LEU A 2 -30.51 39.71 40.96
CA LEU A 2 -30.87 38.31 41.21
C LEU A 2 -31.87 37.73 40.19
N ALA A 3 -31.67 36.47 39.82
CA ALA A 3 -32.76 35.51 39.69
C ALA A 3 -32.25 34.07 39.88
N ARG A 4 -32.62 33.48 41.02
CA ARG A 4 -32.55 32.04 41.27
C ARG A 4 -33.65 31.38 40.44
N TYR A 5 -33.37 30.25 39.80
CA TYR A 5 -34.40 29.30 39.42
C TYR A 5 -34.07 27.90 39.95
N ARG A 6 -35.08 27.33 40.61
CA ARG A 6 -35.10 26.04 41.28
C ARG A 6 -35.21 24.88 40.27
N SER A 7 -34.43 23.83 40.54
CA SER A 7 -34.85 22.45 40.76
C SER A 7 -35.93 21.85 39.84
N VAL A 8 -35.53 20.80 39.11
CA VAL A 8 -36.33 19.58 39.00
C VAL A 8 -35.41 18.37 39.20
N SER A 9 -35.67 17.66 40.29
CA SER A 9 -35.16 16.35 40.63
C SER A 9 -35.82 15.31 39.73
N ALA A 10 -35.03 14.45 39.08
CA ALA A 10 -35.52 13.21 38.49
C ALA A 10 -34.86 12.04 39.22
N HIS A 11 -35.70 11.29 39.93
CA HIS A 11 -35.35 10.12 40.72
C HIS A 11 -34.74 9.03 39.85
N ILE A 12 -33.48 8.67 40.14
CA ILE A 12 -32.89 7.38 39.75
C ILE A 12 -33.35 6.36 40.80
N VAL A 13 -34.21 5.43 40.40
CA VAL A 13 -34.54 4.23 41.19
C VAL A 13 -33.56 3.12 40.77
N PRO A 14 -32.85 2.48 41.72
CA PRO A 14 -31.90 1.41 41.40
C PRO A 14 -32.63 0.07 41.29
N ILE A 15 -32.42 -0.66 40.20
CA ILE A 15 -32.76 -2.09 40.14
C ILE A 15 -31.44 -2.87 40.23
N ALA A 16 -31.18 -3.35 41.44
CA ALA A 16 -30.17 -4.36 41.70
C ALA A 16 -30.80 -5.74 41.45
N CYS A 17 -30.32 -6.47 40.43
CA CYS A 17 -30.53 -7.92 40.34
C CYS A 17 -29.22 -8.64 40.68
N ARG A 18 -29.21 -9.31 41.83
CA ARG A 18 -28.16 -10.24 42.25
C ARG A 18 -28.17 -11.49 41.36
N ARG A 19 -26.96 -12.02 41.17
CA ARG A 19 -26.56 -13.20 40.37
C ARG A 19 -27.27 -14.49 40.78
N PRO A 20 -27.20 -15.51 39.89
CA PRO A 20 -26.62 -16.78 40.31
C PRO A 20 -25.39 -17.13 39.46
N SER A 21 -24.38 -17.66 40.15
CA SER A 21 -23.16 -18.22 39.57
C SER A 21 -23.47 -19.39 38.65
N CYS A 22 -22.87 -19.39 37.45
CA CYS A 22 -22.70 -20.58 36.63
C CYS A 22 -21.27 -20.58 36.05
N ALA A 23 -20.62 -21.73 36.15
CA ALA A 23 -19.23 -22.01 35.82
C ALA A 23 -18.84 -21.67 34.36
N PRO A 24 -17.54 -21.46 34.05
CA PRO A 24 -17.12 -21.15 32.69
C PRO A 24 -17.26 -22.39 31.81
N ARG A 25 -18.17 -22.34 30.83
CA ARG A 25 -18.18 -23.31 29.72
C ARG A 25 -17.00 -22.99 28.81
N ALA A 26 -16.17 -24.00 28.56
CA ALA A 26 -15.07 -23.95 27.62
C ALA A 26 -15.53 -23.43 26.25
N PHE A 27 -14.86 -22.39 25.76
CA PHE A 27 -14.99 -21.93 24.38
C PHE A 27 -14.50 -23.06 23.46
N ARG A 28 -15.43 -23.78 22.83
CA ARG A 28 -15.12 -24.51 21.60
C ARG A 28 -14.86 -23.45 20.52
N ALA A 29 -13.60 -23.29 20.14
CA ALA A 29 -13.23 -22.59 18.93
C ALA A 29 -13.87 -23.31 17.75
N ALA A 30 -14.99 -22.79 17.24
CA ALA A 30 -15.40 -23.09 15.89
C ALA A 30 -14.37 -22.42 14.99
N ILE A 31 -13.54 -23.21 14.33
CA ILE A 31 -12.66 -22.75 13.25
C ILE A 31 -13.59 -22.32 12.11
N GLY A 32 -14.05 -21.08 12.18
CA GLY A 32 -14.73 -20.43 11.08
C GLY A 32 -13.78 -20.39 9.91
N ARG A 33 -14.16 -21.04 8.81
CA ARG A 33 -13.51 -20.91 7.51
C ARG A 33 -13.30 -19.41 7.26
N PRO A 34 -12.08 -18.92 6.98
CA PRO A 34 -11.92 -17.51 6.63
C PRO A 34 -12.77 -17.27 5.39
N CYS A 35 -13.87 -16.55 5.55
CA CYS A 35 -14.53 -15.92 4.43
C CYS A 35 -13.53 -14.88 3.95
N TYR A 36 -12.67 -15.27 3.00
CA TYR A 36 -12.00 -14.31 2.14
C TYR A 36 -13.13 -13.65 1.33
N ALA A 37 -13.78 -12.66 1.94
CA ALA A 37 -14.51 -11.68 1.16
C ALA A 37 -13.46 -11.17 0.17
N ALA A 38 -13.66 -11.46 -1.11
CA ALA A 38 -12.87 -10.88 -2.17
C ALA A 38 -13.11 -9.37 -2.07
N ALA A 39 -12.25 -8.68 -1.31
CA ALA A 39 -12.21 -7.24 -1.28
C ALA A 39 -11.71 -6.83 -2.66
N ALA A 40 -12.65 -6.57 -3.57
CA ALA A 40 -12.33 -5.98 -4.85
C ALA A 40 -11.70 -4.61 -4.54
N ARG A 41 -10.45 -4.44 -4.96
CA ARG A 41 -9.72 -3.17 -4.82
C ARG A 41 -10.26 -2.19 -5.84
N ALA A 42 -10.59 -0.98 -5.40
CA ALA A 42 -10.94 0.10 -6.29
C ALA A 42 -9.66 0.68 -6.92
N PHE A 43 -9.75 1.09 -8.18
CA PHE A 43 -8.67 1.79 -8.85
C PHE A 43 -9.20 3.07 -9.45
N HIS A 44 -8.55 4.17 -9.13
CA HIS A 44 -8.87 5.48 -9.68
C HIS A 44 -7.77 5.90 -10.64
N ALA A 45 -8.15 6.29 -11.85
CA ALA A 45 -7.20 6.82 -12.81
C ALA A 45 -6.67 8.17 -12.30
N ALA A 46 -5.36 8.35 -12.37
CA ALA A 46 -4.70 9.59 -11.97
C ALA A 46 -3.50 9.87 -12.86
N THR A 47 -3.00 11.09 -12.82
CA THR A 47 -1.80 11.51 -13.54
C THR A 47 -0.69 11.77 -12.54
N ALA A 48 0.46 11.16 -12.77
CA ALA A 48 1.67 11.37 -11.98
C ALA A 48 2.75 12.05 -12.82
N GLU A 49 3.66 12.77 -12.16
CA GLU A 49 4.86 13.30 -12.80
C GLU A 49 6.02 12.33 -12.60
N PHE A 50 6.60 11.88 -13.70
CA PHE A 50 7.75 11.00 -13.68
C PHE A 50 8.97 11.72 -14.25
N THR A 51 10.01 11.85 -13.43
CA THR A 51 11.31 12.40 -13.81
C THR A 51 12.30 11.26 -13.99
N ASN A 52 12.94 11.21 -15.17
CA ASN A 52 14.00 10.27 -15.49
C ASN A 52 15.25 10.98 -16.07
N LEU A 53 16.37 10.27 -16.12
CA LEU A 53 17.57 10.70 -16.83
C LEU A 53 17.34 10.51 -18.33
N GLY A 54 17.42 11.61 -19.07
CA GLY A 54 17.45 11.63 -20.51
C GLY A 54 18.79 11.14 -21.06
N PRO A 55 18.88 10.94 -22.39
CA PRO A 55 20.07 10.40 -23.05
C PRO A 55 21.34 11.24 -22.84
N GLU A 56 21.19 12.56 -22.67
CA GLU A 56 22.28 13.51 -22.44
C GLU A 56 22.60 13.73 -20.95
N GLY A 57 22.06 12.89 -20.06
CA GLY A 57 22.16 13.07 -18.60
C GLY A 57 21.29 14.23 -18.06
N THR A 58 20.44 14.82 -18.89
CA THR A 58 19.49 15.86 -18.48
C THR A 58 18.27 15.24 -17.79
N PHE A 59 17.68 15.94 -16.81
CA PHE A 59 16.42 15.47 -16.21
C PHE A 59 15.24 15.76 -17.14
N VAL A 60 14.50 14.72 -17.49
CA VAL A 60 13.29 14.80 -18.31
C VAL A 60 12.10 14.41 -17.44
N THR A 61 11.18 15.36 -17.24
CA THR A 61 9.91 15.13 -16.56
C THR A 61 8.79 14.95 -17.58
N LYS A 62 7.96 13.93 -17.39
CA LYS A 62 6.77 13.66 -18.20
C LYS A 62 5.59 13.27 -17.32
N GLU A 63 4.39 13.57 -17.79
CA GLU A 63 3.17 13.04 -17.19
C GLU A 63 2.99 11.57 -17.59
N VAL A 64 2.54 10.76 -16.63
CA VAL A 64 2.23 9.34 -16.83
C VAL A 64 0.90 9.00 -16.20
N SER A 65 0.10 8.20 -16.90
CA SER A 65 -1.16 7.70 -16.35
C SER A 65 -0.87 6.56 -15.37
N ILE A 66 -1.37 6.72 -14.15
CA ILE A 66 -1.27 5.74 -13.07
C ILE A 66 -2.66 5.38 -12.57
N ARG A 67 -2.74 4.35 -11.73
CA ARG A 67 -3.92 4.06 -10.94
C ARG A 67 -3.58 4.11 -9.46
N VAL A 68 -4.47 4.67 -8.66
CA VAL A 68 -4.30 4.80 -7.22
C VAL A 68 -5.46 4.12 -6.50
N GLY A 69 -5.21 3.64 -5.29
CA GLY A 69 -6.26 3.13 -4.40
C GLY A 69 -7.14 4.23 -3.83
N ASP A 70 -8.14 3.80 -3.05
CA ASP A 70 -9.00 4.68 -2.27
C ASP A 70 -8.19 5.52 -1.24
N PRO A 71 -8.74 6.65 -0.76
CA PRO A 71 -8.13 7.40 0.32
C PRO A 71 -7.85 6.51 1.54
N GLY A 72 -6.58 6.44 1.96
CA GLY A 72 -6.13 5.60 3.06
C GLY A 72 -5.52 4.26 2.63
N GLU A 73 -5.66 3.88 1.36
CA GLU A 73 -4.88 2.79 0.76
C GLU A 73 -3.48 3.26 0.39
N ALA A 74 -2.51 2.35 0.49
CA ALA A 74 -1.09 2.65 0.46
C ALA A 74 -0.38 2.06 -0.77
N TYR A 75 -1.05 2.03 -1.92
CA TYR A 75 -0.49 1.52 -3.17
C TYR A 75 -0.78 2.39 -4.38
N VAL A 76 0.06 2.21 -5.40
CA VAL A 76 -0.04 2.84 -6.71
C VAL A 76 0.32 1.82 -7.77
N VAL A 77 -0.41 1.81 -8.89
CA VAL A 77 -0.15 0.98 -10.05
C VAL A 77 0.31 1.86 -11.20
N ILE A 78 1.45 1.50 -11.79
CA ILE A 78 2.21 2.32 -12.72
C ILE A 78 2.48 1.60 -14.04
N PRO A 79 2.70 2.34 -15.15
CA PRO A 79 3.15 1.76 -16.41
C PRO A 79 4.45 0.97 -16.24
N THR A 80 4.61 -0.08 -17.04
CA THR A 80 5.75 -0.98 -16.89
C THR A 80 7.07 -0.26 -17.14
N GLU A 81 7.08 0.69 -18.07
CA GLU A 81 8.22 1.51 -18.44
C GLU A 81 8.71 2.38 -17.27
N VAL A 82 7.78 2.88 -16.45
CA VAL A 82 8.11 3.63 -15.23
C VAL A 82 8.73 2.71 -14.19
N GLY A 83 8.15 1.53 -13.98
CA GLY A 83 8.69 0.54 -13.05
C GLY A 83 10.09 0.07 -13.45
N TYR A 84 10.33 -0.22 -14.72
CA TYR A 84 11.66 -0.60 -15.20
C TYR A 84 12.67 0.54 -15.11
N ALA A 85 12.26 1.78 -15.33
CA ALA A 85 13.13 2.93 -15.14
C ALA A 85 13.53 3.10 -13.66
N LEU A 86 12.59 2.95 -12.72
CA LEU A 86 12.87 2.94 -11.28
C LEU A 86 13.82 1.79 -10.89
N GLN A 87 13.60 0.59 -11.43
CA GLN A 87 14.49 -0.55 -11.24
C GLN A 87 15.91 -0.27 -11.75
N ALA A 88 16.04 0.28 -12.96
CA ALA A 88 17.34 0.60 -13.55
C ALA A 88 18.13 1.60 -12.69
N GLY A 89 17.44 2.59 -12.12
CA GLY A 89 18.02 3.51 -11.13
C GLY A 89 18.58 2.76 -9.91
N SER A 90 17.90 1.70 -9.45
CA SER A 90 18.33 0.90 -8.30
C SER A 90 19.65 0.18 -8.52
N CYS A 91 19.82 -0.36 -9.72
CA CYS A 91 21.03 -1.08 -10.09
C CYS A 91 22.25 -0.15 -10.20
N LEU A 92 22.05 1.13 -10.49
CA LEU A 92 23.12 2.12 -10.58
C LEU A 92 23.62 2.59 -9.21
N THR A 93 22.71 2.73 -8.23
CA THR A 93 23.06 3.16 -6.87
C THR A 93 23.60 2.01 -6.03
N THR A 94 23.06 0.81 -6.22
CA THR A 94 23.45 -0.39 -5.46
C THR A 94 24.63 -1.09 -6.13
N ARG A 95 25.87 -0.71 -5.79
CA ARG A 95 27.12 -1.40 -6.24
C ARG A 95 27.31 -2.81 -5.66
N SER A 96 26.26 -3.48 -5.22
CA SER A 96 26.35 -4.82 -4.65
C SER A 96 26.24 -5.87 -5.77
N SER A 97 27.27 -6.71 -5.90
CA SER A 97 27.32 -7.83 -6.85
C SER A 97 26.47 -9.04 -6.43
N ALA A 98 25.79 -8.97 -5.29
CA ALA A 98 24.90 -10.03 -4.85
C ALA A 98 23.60 -9.98 -5.66
N LEU A 99 23.31 -11.07 -6.38
CA LEU A 99 22.06 -11.27 -7.08
C LEU A 99 20.90 -11.05 -6.07
N PRO A 100 19.94 -10.14 -6.34
CA PRO A 100 18.82 -9.95 -5.43
C PRO A 100 18.06 -11.26 -5.27
N ASN A 101 17.76 -11.64 -4.02
CA ASN A 101 17.01 -12.86 -3.69
C ASN A 101 15.65 -12.94 -4.41
N ARG A 102 15.12 -11.80 -4.86
CA ARG A 102 13.89 -11.66 -5.64
C ARG A 102 14.08 -10.57 -6.71
N PRO A 103 14.38 -10.93 -7.97
CA PRO A 103 14.65 -9.96 -9.05
C PRO A 103 13.40 -9.22 -9.52
N ASP A 104 12.22 -9.57 -9.01
CA ASP A 104 10.94 -8.91 -9.28
C ASP A 104 10.60 -7.79 -8.28
N ARG A 105 11.49 -7.48 -7.33
CA ARG A 105 11.21 -6.56 -6.21
C ARG A 105 12.32 -5.59 -5.92
N PHE A 106 11.96 -4.32 -5.79
CA PHE A 106 12.92 -3.25 -5.62
C PHE A 106 12.50 -2.33 -4.46
N PRO A 107 13.38 -2.10 -3.47
CA PRO A 107 13.08 -1.17 -2.40
C PRO A 107 13.03 0.26 -2.93
N LEU A 108 12.06 1.02 -2.43
CA LEU A 108 11.88 2.44 -2.67
C LEU A 108 11.61 3.15 -1.34
N SER A 109 11.72 4.46 -1.35
CA SER A 109 11.27 5.35 -0.28
C SER A 109 10.17 6.26 -0.82
N TYR A 110 9.08 6.39 -0.05
CA TYR A 110 8.05 7.40 -0.27
C TYR A 110 8.29 8.61 0.62
N PHE A 111 8.40 9.78 0.03
CA PHE A 111 8.60 11.06 0.71
C PHE A 111 7.28 11.79 0.83
N HIS A 112 6.77 11.89 2.06
CA HIS A 112 5.42 12.37 2.31
C HIS A 112 5.24 13.86 1.99
N ASP A 113 6.21 14.71 2.35
CA ASP A 113 6.10 16.17 2.16
C ASP A 113 6.07 16.59 0.68
N THR A 114 6.66 15.76 -0.19
CA THR A 114 6.77 16.03 -1.63
C THR A 114 6.11 14.94 -2.48
N GLN A 115 5.32 14.08 -1.83
CA GLN A 115 4.48 13.02 -2.39
C GLN A 115 5.13 12.22 -3.52
N HIS A 116 6.33 11.69 -3.29
CA HIS A 116 7.04 10.99 -4.36
C HIS A 116 7.74 9.72 -3.91
N PHE A 117 7.91 8.81 -4.87
CA PHE A 117 8.75 7.64 -4.76
C PHE A 117 10.13 7.90 -5.38
N ALA A 118 11.18 7.51 -4.68
CA ALA A 118 12.56 7.50 -5.15
C ALA A 118 13.35 6.38 -4.45
N LEU A 119 14.56 6.11 -4.93
CA LEU A 119 15.43 5.08 -4.36
C LEU A 119 16.01 5.46 -3.01
N ASP A 120 16.62 6.64 -2.94
CA ASP A 120 17.31 7.15 -1.77
C ASP A 120 17.02 8.65 -1.58
N THR A 121 17.28 9.15 -0.38
CA THR A 121 17.13 10.57 0.00
C THR A 121 18.00 11.53 -0.80
N SER A 122 19.04 11.04 -1.47
CA SER A 122 20.01 11.84 -2.23
C SER A 122 19.73 11.89 -3.73
N SER A 123 18.88 11.00 -4.26
CA SER A 123 18.68 10.92 -5.71
C SER A 123 17.49 11.76 -6.15
N SER A 124 17.76 12.74 -7.02
CA SER A 124 16.70 13.49 -7.71
C SER A 124 16.00 12.66 -8.79
N CYS A 125 16.51 11.47 -9.14
CA CYS A 125 16.08 10.73 -10.33
C CYS A 125 16.56 9.25 -10.36
N PRO A 126 15.74 8.28 -10.81
CA PRO A 126 14.34 8.40 -11.24
C PRO A 126 13.41 8.67 -10.05
N ARG A 127 12.39 9.49 -10.29
CA ARG A 127 11.45 9.98 -9.26
C ARG A 127 10.02 9.99 -9.82
N LEU A 128 9.06 9.49 -9.04
CA LEU A 128 7.64 9.48 -9.39
C LEU A 128 6.84 10.27 -8.36
N VAL A 129 6.34 11.45 -8.73
CA VAL A 129 5.44 12.27 -7.90
C VAL A 129 4.00 11.83 -8.15
N VAL A 130 3.29 11.48 -7.09
CA VAL A 130 1.90 11.05 -7.15
C VAL A 130 0.97 12.18 -6.70
N PRO A 131 -0.24 12.30 -7.26
CA PRO A 131 -1.11 13.45 -7.02
C PRO A 131 -1.87 13.38 -5.68
N GLN A 132 -1.84 12.24 -5.00
CA GLN A 132 -2.48 12.06 -3.71
C GLN A 132 -1.48 11.59 -2.64
N PRO A 133 -1.61 12.10 -1.40
CA PRO A 133 -0.77 11.64 -0.30
C PRO A 133 -1.13 10.20 0.07
N LEU A 134 -0.10 9.39 0.32
CA LEU A 134 -0.27 8.05 0.90
C LEU A 134 -0.25 8.11 2.43
N PRO A 135 -0.90 7.16 3.13
CA PRO A 135 -0.98 7.18 4.58
C PRO A 135 0.40 7.11 5.24
N ARG A 136 0.64 7.97 6.23
CA ARG A 136 1.85 7.91 7.06
C ARG A 136 1.78 6.74 8.02
N GLN A 137 2.88 6.01 8.12
CA GLN A 137 3.03 4.85 9.01
C GLN A 137 3.78 5.21 10.30
N SER A 138 4.45 6.35 10.31
CA SER A 138 5.17 6.90 11.46
C SER A 138 5.22 8.42 11.36
N ALA A 139 5.84 9.08 12.34
CA ALA A 139 6.09 10.52 12.31
C ALA A 139 7.21 10.94 11.34
N ALA A 140 7.94 9.99 10.74
CA ALA A 140 9.00 10.29 9.78
C ALA A 140 8.43 10.86 8.47
N ASN A 141 9.26 11.64 7.76
CA ASN A 141 8.92 12.13 6.41
C ASN A 141 9.01 11.03 5.35
N THR A 142 9.68 9.92 5.65
CA THR A 142 9.84 8.82 4.71
C THR A 142 9.12 7.57 5.19
N SER A 143 8.46 6.89 4.26
CA SER A 143 7.94 5.53 4.43
C SER A 143 8.69 4.58 3.51
N PRO A 144 9.11 3.40 3.99
CA PRO A 144 9.64 2.37 3.12
C PRO A 144 8.55 1.86 2.19
N ALA A 145 8.91 1.60 0.93
CA ALA A 145 8.02 1.09 -0.10
C ALA A 145 8.71 -0.01 -0.91
N THR A 146 7.93 -0.81 -1.61
CA THR A 146 8.43 -1.85 -2.53
C THR A 146 7.75 -1.70 -3.88
N LEU A 147 8.56 -1.68 -4.94
CA LEU A 147 8.12 -1.86 -6.32
C LEU A 147 8.10 -3.34 -6.65
N TYR A 148 6.97 -3.81 -7.16
CA TYR A 148 6.71 -5.18 -7.59
C TYR A 148 6.54 -5.23 -9.11
N LEU A 149 7.42 -6.01 -9.76
CA LEU A 149 7.49 -6.13 -11.21
C LEU A 149 6.69 -7.32 -11.76
N TYR A 150 5.37 -7.31 -11.56
CA TYR A 150 4.46 -8.31 -12.12
C TYR A 150 3.28 -7.67 -12.87
N GLY A 151 2.55 -8.48 -13.63
CA GLY A 151 1.33 -8.04 -14.33
C GLY A 151 1.58 -7.23 -15.60
N VAL A 152 0.53 -6.55 -16.07
CA VAL A 152 0.57 -5.63 -17.22
C VAL A 152 0.94 -4.19 -16.83
N MET A 153 0.91 -3.91 -15.53
CA MET A 153 1.28 -2.66 -14.88
C MET A 153 1.97 -3.05 -13.59
N HIS A 154 3.01 -2.33 -13.19
CA HIS A 154 3.74 -2.61 -11.96
C HIS A 154 3.05 -1.99 -10.75
N THR A 155 3.28 -2.55 -9.57
CA THR A 155 2.66 -2.07 -8.32
C THR A 155 3.73 -1.54 -7.38
N ILE A 156 3.48 -0.39 -6.75
CA ILE A 156 4.25 0.11 -5.62
C ILE A 156 3.34 0.11 -4.39
N ALA A 157 3.81 -0.42 -3.26
CA ALA A 157 3.08 -0.37 -2.00
C ALA A 157 3.99 0.04 -0.83
N LEU A 158 3.43 0.75 0.17
CA LEU A 158 4.16 1.08 1.40
C LEU A 158 4.32 -0.17 2.28
N ASN A 159 5.55 -0.45 2.72
CA ASN A 159 5.90 -1.69 3.44
C ASN A 159 5.26 -1.71 4.82
N GLY A 160 4.69 -2.85 5.24
CA GLY A 160 3.99 -2.96 6.53
C GLY A 160 2.54 -2.46 6.48
N THR A 161 1.97 -2.34 5.28
CA THR A 161 0.53 -2.12 5.07
C THR A 161 -0.13 -3.40 4.53
N PRO A 162 -1.46 -3.56 4.68
CA PRO A 162 -2.20 -4.63 4.02
C PRO A 162 -2.00 -4.66 2.49
N ASP A 163 -1.67 -3.50 1.90
CA ASP A 163 -1.41 -3.38 0.47
C ASP A 163 -0.08 -3.99 0.04
N ALA A 164 0.95 -3.86 0.87
CA ALA A 164 2.21 -4.56 0.64
C ALA A 164 2.04 -6.08 0.78
N GLU A 165 1.26 -6.55 1.76
CA GLU A 165 0.95 -7.99 1.91
C GLU A 165 0.18 -8.54 0.72
N PHE A 166 -0.79 -7.79 0.20
CA PHE A 166 -1.51 -8.19 -1.00
C PHE A 166 -0.60 -8.20 -2.22
N ALA A 167 0.20 -7.15 -2.44
CA ALA A 167 1.10 -7.07 -3.59
C ALA A 167 2.16 -8.18 -3.55
N GLU A 168 2.61 -8.55 -2.36
CA GLU A 168 3.50 -9.67 -2.09
C GLU A 168 2.90 -11.00 -2.55
N LEU A 169 1.67 -11.31 -2.12
CA LEU A 169 0.94 -12.52 -2.52
C LEU A 169 0.63 -12.54 -4.02
N ALA A 170 0.24 -11.40 -4.59
CA ALA A 170 -0.03 -11.27 -6.02
C ALA A 170 1.26 -11.47 -6.87
N SER A 171 2.42 -11.10 -6.33
CA SER A 171 3.72 -11.32 -6.99
C SER A 171 4.05 -12.81 -7.13
N THR A 172 3.61 -13.66 -6.19
CA THR A 172 3.91 -15.10 -6.19
C THR A 172 2.94 -15.93 -7.00
N ILE A 173 1.77 -15.40 -7.38
CA ILE A 173 0.73 -16.20 -8.04
C ILE A 173 1.07 -16.54 -9.50
N ARG A 174 1.88 -15.72 -10.20
CA ARG A 174 2.14 -15.90 -11.63
C ARG A 174 2.83 -17.24 -11.95
N PRO A 175 3.88 -17.69 -11.23
CA PRO A 175 4.40 -19.05 -11.36
C PRO A 175 3.35 -20.13 -11.11
N GLU A 176 2.40 -19.90 -10.20
CA GLU A 176 1.40 -20.90 -9.79
C GLU A 176 0.27 -21.06 -10.83
N ILE A 177 -0.14 -19.98 -11.49
CA ILE A 177 -1.24 -20.00 -12.48
C ILE A 177 -0.75 -19.93 -13.93
N GLY A 178 0.56 -19.78 -14.17
CA GLY A 178 1.13 -19.59 -15.50
C GLY A 178 0.74 -20.69 -16.48
N GLU A 179 0.88 -21.96 -16.07
CA GLU A 179 0.50 -23.12 -16.90
C GLU A 179 -0.99 -23.11 -17.26
N ALA A 180 -1.85 -22.72 -16.32
CA ALA A 180 -3.30 -22.64 -16.56
C ALA A 180 -3.66 -21.49 -17.51
N LEU A 181 -2.98 -20.35 -17.41
CA LEU A 181 -3.15 -19.22 -18.33
C LEU A 181 -2.66 -19.55 -19.74
N ASP A 182 -1.58 -20.31 -19.88
CA ASP A 182 -1.09 -20.75 -21.18
C ASP A 182 -2.08 -21.70 -21.87
N LYS A 183 -2.65 -22.65 -21.13
CA LYS A 183 -3.72 -23.53 -21.65
C LYS A 183 -4.96 -22.76 -22.12
N LEU A 184 -5.26 -21.62 -21.51
CA LEU A 184 -6.42 -20.78 -21.88
C LEU A 184 -6.19 -20.00 -23.17
N LYS A 185 -4.94 -19.78 -23.61
CA LYS A 185 -4.65 -19.06 -24.86
C LYS A 185 -5.01 -19.87 -26.11
N ASP A 186 -5.01 -21.19 -25.98
CA ASP A 186 -5.19 -22.13 -27.10
C ASP A 186 -6.63 -22.67 -27.21
N MET A 187 -7.54 -22.18 -26.36
CA MET A 187 -8.98 -22.46 -26.43
C MET A 187 -9.72 -21.40 -27.24
#